data_AF-A0A1H8ZMF7-F1
#
_entry.id   AF-A0A1H8ZMF7-F1
#
_cell.length_a   1.000
_cell.length_b   1.000
_cell.length_c   1.000
_cell.angle_alpha   90.00
_cell.angle_beta   90.00
_cell.angle_gamma   90.00
#
_symmetry.space_group_name_H-M   'P 1'
#
loop_
_entity.id
_entity.type
_entity.pdbx_description
1 polymer ?
#
loop_
_entity_poly.entity_id
_entity_poly.type
_entity_poly.pdbx_seq_one_letter_code
_entity_poly.pdbx_strand_id
1 'polypeptide(L)'
;MTRGPSTEGARLRSLAASAALPPGTLVDRTVLGRLPEPLLWRADEPAGPDSWERMLPVRDATGLWPVLLGAHVRGTAVEDDLLPPQRGGGGRGGTGGGAAGVLAAWWKEHAAREPAGRKAGVVPALRPYGRRPPKPARPFGTGGDPDAAAARVARALVAHGTLRRPRVALVPAARSAGIPAAIGWTGTLASGAETEGYDSVLHSWEERFGTRVVALEPDVLHLSVPEPPRTAAQALPVAAEHYAFCPSVVRQGAGSLARYAQEWLTGRNLWSFWWE
;
A
#
# COMPACT_ATOMS: atom_id res chain seq x y z
N MET A 1 -10.13 33.66 -6.11
CA MET A 1 -9.14 33.21 -7.11
C MET A 1 -9.41 31.74 -7.43
N THR A 2 -10.11 31.49 -8.53
CA THR A 2 -10.41 30.16 -9.06
C THR A 2 -9.12 29.53 -9.59
N ARG A 3 -8.50 28.66 -8.79
CA ARG A 3 -7.35 27.86 -9.22
C ARG A 3 -7.81 26.83 -10.25
N GLY A 4 -7.09 26.73 -11.37
CA GLY A 4 -7.39 25.83 -12.47
C GLY A 4 -7.43 24.34 -12.09
N PRO A 5 -7.96 23.48 -12.97
CA PRO A 5 -8.07 22.04 -12.72
C PRO A 5 -6.69 21.43 -12.45
N SER A 6 -6.63 20.45 -11.55
CA SER A 6 -5.43 19.62 -11.37
C SER A 6 -5.13 18.94 -12.71
N THR A 7 -3.92 19.10 -13.23
CA THR A 7 -3.48 18.60 -14.55
C THR A 7 -3.72 17.10 -14.70
N GLU A 8 -3.69 16.34 -13.61
CA GLU A 8 -3.87 14.88 -13.58
C GLU A 8 -5.34 14.43 -13.75
N GLY A 9 -6.28 15.15 -13.15
CA GLY A 9 -7.72 14.82 -13.24
C GLY A 9 -8.31 15.12 -14.61
N ALA A 10 -7.94 16.28 -15.17
CA ALA A 10 -8.34 16.67 -16.52
C ALA A 10 -7.77 15.69 -17.57
N ARG A 11 -6.58 15.12 -17.31
CA ARG A 11 -5.98 14.07 -18.13
C ARG A 11 -6.82 12.79 -18.10
N LEU A 12 -7.32 12.36 -16.95
CA LEU A 12 -8.15 11.15 -16.85
C LEU A 12 -9.47 11.26 -17.62
N ARG A 13 -10.17 12.40 -17.52
CA ARG A 13 -11.39 12.65 -18.31
C ARG A 13 -11.11 12.65 -19.81
N SER A 14 -10.01 13.29 -20.23
CA SER A 14 -9.59 13.32 -21.62
C SER A 14 -9.29 11.92 -22.17
N LEU A 15 -8.57 11.09 -21.40
CA LEU A 15 -8.23 9.71 -21.76
C LEU A 15 -9.47 8.81 -21.87
N ALA A 16 -10.45 8.98 -20.98
CA ALA A 16 -11.72 8.26 -21.07
C ALA A 16 -12.52 8.68 -22.32
N ALA A 17 -12.55 9.99 -22.63
CA ALA A 17 -13.27 10.52 -23.79
C ALA A 17 -12.63 10.12 -25.13
N SER A 18 -11.32 9.91 -25.19
CA SER A 18 -10.60 9.50 -26.40
C SER A 18 -10.62 8.00 -26.67
N ALA A 19 -11.38 7.22 -25.88
CA ALA A 19 -11.40 5.75 -25.94
C ALA A 19 -10.01 5.10 -25.74
N ALA A 20 -9.08 5.81 -25.10
CA ALA A 20 -7.77 5.28 -24.72
C ALA A 20 -7.83 4.33 -23.51
N LEU A 21 -8.98 4.29 -22.82
CA LEU A 21 -9.27 3.40 -21.71
C LEU A 21 -10.30 2.35 -22.13
N PRO A 22 -10.24 1.12 -21.58
CA PRO A 22 -11.29 0.12 -21.75
C PRO A 22 -12.66 0.61 -21.22
N PRO A 23 -13.76 -0.14 -21.46
CA PRO A 23 -15.05 0.13 -20.84
C PRO A 23 -14.97 0.19 -19.31
N GLY A 24 -15.42 1.30 -18.73
CA GLY A 24 -15.37 1.54 -17.30
C GLY A 24 -15.91 2.90 -16.90
N THR A 25 -15.98 3.10 -15.59
CA THR A 25 -16.57 4.27 -14.94
C THR A 25 -15.47 5.15 -14.32
N LEU A 26 -15.60 6.47 -14.49
CA LEU A 26 -14.80 7.45 -13.76
C LEU A 26 -15.37 7.63 -12.35
N VAL A 27 -14.53 7.46 -11.33
CA VAL A 27 -14.92 7.66 -9.93
C VAL A 27 -14.54 9.07 -9.52
N ASP A 28 -15.55 9.92 -9.30
CA ASP A 28 -15.40 11.32 -8.90
C ASP A 28 -16.12 11.64 -7.57
N ARG A 29 -16.46 10.63 -6.78
CA ARG A 29 -17.14 10.78 -5.49
C ARG A 29 -16.24 10.32 -4.34
N THR A 30 -16.40 10.99 -3.22
CA THR A 30 -15.78 10.72 -1.92
C THR A 30 -16.87 10.75 -0.85
N VAL A 31 -16.54 10.32 0.37
CA VAL A 31 -17.45 10.47 1.52
C VAL A 31 -17.80 11.93 1.82
N LEU A 32 -17.00 12.88 1.35
CA LEU A 32 -17.24 14.33 1.49
C LEU A 32 -17.97 14.95 0.28
N GLY A 33 -18.42 14.13 -0.66
CA GLY A 33 -19.17 14.56 -1.84
C GLY A 33 -18.41 14.42 -3.16
N ARG A 34 -18.96 15.04 -4.20
CA ARG A 34 -18.44 14.94 -5.57
C ARG A 34 -17.28 15.91 -5.79
N LEU A 35 -16.21 15.41 -6.37
CA LEU A 35 -15.06 16.20 -6.79
C LEU A 35 -15.23 16.67 -8.24
N PRO A 36 -14.70 17.86 -8.59
CA PRO A 36 -14.68 18.31 -9.98
C PRO A 36 -13.88 17.38 -10.89
N GLU A 37 -12.79 16.83 -10.36
CA GLU A 37 -11.88 15.93 -11.06
C GLU A 37 -12.02 14.49 -10.56
N PRO A 38 -12.05 13.50 -11.46
CA PRO A 38 -12.11 12.10 -11.07
C PRO A 38 -10.80 11.66 -10.41
N LEU A 39 -10.91 10.76 -9.44
CA LEU A 39 -9.80 10.19 -8.70
C LEU A 39 -9.16 9.02 -9.42
N LEU A 40 -9.97 8.20 -10.08
CA LEU A 40 -9.54 6.99 -10.77
C LEU A 40 -10.57 6.58 -11.83
N TRP A 41 -10.12 5.77 -12.78
CA TRP A 41 -11.00 5.01 -13.67
C TRP A 41 -11.12 3.59 -13.12
N ARG A 42 -12.30 2.99 -13.21
CA ARG A 42 -12.57 1.62 -12.75
C ARG A 42 -13.29 0.83 -13.84
N ALA A 43 -12.85 -0.39 -14.11
CA ALA A 43 -13.56 -1.31 -14.98
C ALA A 43 -14.97 -1.62 -14.45
N ASP A 44 -15.95 -1.73 -15.36
CA ASP A 44 -17.32 -2.06 -14.96
C ASP A 44 -17.46 -3.55 -14.58
N GLU A 45 -16.75 -4.39 -15.34
CA GLU A 45 -16.73 -5.84 -15.15
C GLU A 45 -15.85 -6.28 -13.96
N PRO A 46 -16.21 -7.38 -13.27
CA PRO A 46 -15.34 -8.02 -12.29
C PRO A 46 -13.96 -8.34 -12.85
N ALA A 47 -12.92 -8.16 -12.03
CA ALA A 47 -11.57 -8.56 -12.39
C ALA A 47 -11.45 -10.08 -12.45
N GLY A 48 -10.92 -10.58 -13.57
CA GLY A 48 -10.42 -11.94 -13.71
C GLY A 48 -8.92 -12.03 -13.40
N PRO A 49 -8.34 -13.25 -13.39
CA PRO A 49 -6.94 -13.46 -13.00
C PRO A 49 -5.91 -12.71 -13.88
N ASP A 50 -6.25 -12.40 -15.13
CA ASP A 50 -5.36 -11.67 -16.05
C ASP A 50 -5.61 -10.15 -16.05
N SER A 51 -6.66 -9.67 -15.37
CA SER A 51 -7.16 -8.31 -15.58
C SER A 51 -6.14 -7.24 -15.21
N TRP A 52 -5.32 -7.46 -14.17
CA TRP A 52 -4.26 -6.52 -13.78
C TRP A 52 -3.15 -6.45 -14.83
N GLU A 53 -2.68 -7.60 -15.33
CA GLU A 53 -1.62 -7.69 -16.34
C GLU A 53 -2.03 -7.03 -17.66
N ARG A 54 -3.30 -7.17 -18.05
CA ARG A 54 -3.86 -6.52 -19.24
C ARG A 54 -3.82 -5.00 -19.19
N MET A 55 -3.64 -4.40 -18.01
CA MET A 55 -3.53 -2.95 -17.87
C MET A 55 -2.11 -2.41 -18.07
N LEU A 56 -1.07 -3.26 -18.10
CA LEU A 56 0.31 -2.79 -18.27
C LEU A 56 0.50 -2.00 -19.59
N PRO A 57 0.01 -2.45 -20.76
CA PRO A 57 0.09 -1.63 -21.97
C PRO A 57 -0.68 -0.31 -21.87
N VAL A 58 -1.80 -0.29 -21.14
CA VAL A 58 -2.59 0.94 -20.90
C VAL A 58 -1.79 1.90 -20.03
N ARG A 59 -1.13 1.41 -18.97
CA ARG A 59 -0.22 2.21 -18.15
C ARG A 59 0.89 2.82 -18.99
N ASP A 60 1.54 2.03 -19.84
CA ASP A 60 2.68 2.51 -20.62
C ASP A 60 2.24 3.60 -21.63
N ALA A 61 1.03 3.50 -22.18
CA ALA A 61 0.46 4.51 -23.08
C ALA A 61 -0.06 5.77 -22.37
N THR A 62 -0.57 5.64 -21.15
CA THR A 62 -1.34 6.70 -20.47
C THR A 62 -0.68 7.28 -19.22
N GLY A 63 0.31 6.59 -18.66
CA GLY A 63 0.91 6.87 -17.36
C GLY A 63 0.02 6.52 -16.15
N LEU A 64 -1.14 5.89 -16.34
CA LEU A 64 -2.04 5.51 -15.24
C LEU A 64 -1.65 4.17 -14.62
N TRP A 65 -1.56 4.10 -13.31
CA TRP A 65 -1.11 2.89 -12.62
C TRP A 65 -2.28 1.94 -12.30
N PRO A 66 -2.13 0.63 -12.59
CA PRO A 66 -3.16 -0.35 -12.28
C PRO A 66 -3.19 -0.76 -10.81
N VAL A 67 -4.39 -0.94 -10.28
CA VAL A 67 -4.63 -1.49 -8.94
C VAL A 67 -5.93 -2.29 -8.94
N LEU A 68 -6.01 -3.34 -8.12
CA LEU A 68 -7.25 -4.05 -7.83
C LEU A 68 -7.95 -3.40 -6.64
N LEU A 69 -9.24 -3.12 -6.77
CA LEU A 69 -10.11 -2.65 -5.70
C LEU A 69 -10.99 -3.80 -5.23
N GLY A 70 -10.89 -4.15 -3.95
CA GLY A 70 -11.73 -5.13 -3.28
C GLY A 70 -12.85 -4.48 -2.47
N ALA A 71 -13.65 -5.30 -1.81
CA ALA A 71 -14.72 -4.88 -0.92
C ALA A 71 -14.60 -5.56 0.44
N HIS A 72 -14.88 -4.84 1.51
CA HIS A 72 -14.92 -5.40 2.85
C HIS A 72 -16.05 -6.45 2.98
N VAL A 73 -15.94 -7.37 3.94
CA VAL A 73 -16.95 -8.45 4.15
C VAL A 73 -18.37 -7.90 4.39
N ARG A 74 -18.48 -6.68 4.93
CA ARG A 74 -19.75 -5.97 5.16
C ARG A 74 -20.34 -5.32 3.89
N GLY A 75 -19.65 -5.40 2.76
CA GLY A 75 -20.14 -4.95 1.46
C GLY A 75 -19.63 -3.58 1.00
N THR A 76 -18.94 -2.82 1.86
CA THR A 76 -18.32 -1.53 1.51
C THR A 76 -17.22 -1.74 0.48
N ALA A 77 -17.33 -1.10 -0.69
CA ALA A 77 -16.24 -1.08 -1.67
C ALA A 77 -15.23 0.01 -1.29
N VAL A 78 -13.98 -0.11 -1.76
CA VAL A 78 -12.95 0.92 -1.52
C VAL A 78 -13.42 2.30 -1.99
N GLU A 79 -14.08 2.34 -3.14
CA GLU A 79 -14.55 3.59 -3.76
C GLU A 79 -15.58 4.33 -2.90
N ASP A 80 -16.31 3.62 -2.04
CA ASP A 80 -17.37 4.19 -1.20
C ASP A 80 -16.81 4.94 0.02
N ASP A 81 -15.55 4.69 0.38
CA ASP A 81 -14.91 5.24 1.59
C ASP A 81 -13.77 6.23 1.29
N LEU A 82 -13.54 6.60 0.03
CA LEU A 82 -12.46 7.51 -0.34
C LEU A 82 -12.66 8.91 0.24
N LEU A 83 -11.58 9.55 0.66
CA LEU A 83 -11.54 10.98 1.01
C LEU A 83 -10.99 11.81 -0.15
N PRO A 84 -11.27 13.14 -0.16
CA PRO A 84 -10.53 14.05 -1.03
C PRO A 84 -9.01 13.93 -0.77
N PRO A 85 -8.19 13.72 -1.81
CA PRO A 85 -6.74 13.67 -1.65
C PRO A 85 -6.25 14.97 -1.01
N GLN A 86 -5.35 14.85 -0.04
CA GLN A 86 -4.75 16.00 0.62
C GLN A 86 -3.87 16.74 -0.40
N ARG A 87 -4.38 17.86 -0.95
CA ARG A 87 -3.63 18.67 -1.92
C ARG A 87 -2.68 19.59 -1.18
N GLY A 88 -1.38 19.25 -1.21
CA GLY A 88 -0.32 20.13 -0.72
C GLY A 88 -0.47 20.46 0.76
N GLY A 89 -0.24 19.48 1.63
CA GLY A 89 0.08 19.72 3.01
C GLY A 89 1.57 20.04 3.11
N GLY A 90 1.92 21.30 3.35
CA GLY A 90 3.20 21.60 4.01
C GLY A 90 3.08 21.16 5.47
N GLY A 91 3.00 19.84 5.70
CA GLY A 91 2.90 19.24 7.02
C GLY A 91 4.09 19.67 7.86
N ARG A 92 3.84 20.54 8.83
CA ARG A 92 4.75 20.84 9.95
C ARG A 92 4.88 19.60 10.83
N GLY A 93 5.59 18.62 10.33
CA GLY A 93 5.85 17.34 10.99
C GLY A 93 6.98 16.57 10.33
N GLY A 94 7.74 17.21 9.43
CA GLY A 94 8.90 16.63 8.78
C GLY A 94 9.85 16.03 9.79
N THR A 95 9.73 14.73 10.03
CA THR A 95 10.85 13.96 10.54
C THR A 95 11.93 14.13 9.48
N GLY A 96 12.96 14.93 9.77
CA GLY A 96 14.05 15.25 8.84
C GLY A 96 14.88 14.04 8.39
N GLY A 97 14.39 12.81 8.57
CA GLY A 97 15.03 11.54 8.23
C GLY A 97 14.29 10.71 7.17
N GLY A 98 13.26 11.25 6.50
CA GLY A 98 12.48 10.53 5.48
C GLY A 98 11.84 9.25 6.01
N ALA A 99 11.63 8.24 5.16
CA ALA A 99 11.01 6.97 5.53
C ALA A 99 11.65 6.29 6.75
N ALA A 100 12.99 6.36 6.88
CA ALA A 100 13.69 5.80 8.03
C ALA A 100 13.37 6.54 9.34
N GLY A 101 13.22 7.86 9.28
CA GLY A 101 12.79 8.69 10.40
C GLY A 101 11.35 8.38 10.82
N VAL A 102 10.44 8.26 9.85
CA VAL A 102 9.03 7.88 10.06
C VAL A 102 8.93 6.51 10.73
N LEU A 103 9.58 5.49 10.16
CA LEU A 103 9.59 4.13 10.71
C LEU A 103 10.19 4.08 12.12
N ALA A 104 11.26 4.83 12.39
CA ALA A 104 11.86 4.89 13.72
C ALA A 104 10.94 5.54 14.75
N ALA A 105 10.21 6.59 14.36
CA ALA A 105 9.23 7.26 15.21
C ALA A 105 8.05 6.34 15.54
N TRP A 106 7.43 5.71 14.54
CA TRP A 106 6.34 4.77 14.76
C TRP A 106 6.76 3.53 15.55
N TRP A 107 7.96 2.99 15.26
CA TRP A 107 8.50 1.91 16.07
C TRP A 107 8.59 2.31 17.54
N LYS A 108 9.14 3.49 17.85
CA LYS A 108 9.30 3.95 19.24
C LYS A 108 7.94 4.05 19.93
N GLU A 109 6.94 4.62 19.26
CA GLU A 109 5.59 4.75 19.79
C GLU A 109 4.94 3.38 20.02
N HIS A 110 4.94 2.51 19.02
CA HIS A 110 4.31 1.20 19.12
C HIS A 110 5.03 0.30 20.10
N ALA A 111 6.37 0.25 20.06
CA ALA A 111 7.16 -0.51 20.99
C ALA A 111 6.95 -0.04 22.42
N ALA A 112 6.69 1.25 22.69
CA ALA A 112 6.35 1.77 24.03
C ALA A 112 5.09 1.11 24.63
N ARG A 113 4.12 0.74 23.80
CA ARG A 113 2.85 0.12 24.20
C ARG A 113 2.93 -1.40 24.38
N GLU A 114 4.01 -2.04 23.95
CA GLU A 114 4.16 -3.49 24.10
C GLU A 114 4.31 -3.91 25.57
N PRO A 115 3.81 -5.09 25.96
CA PRO A 115 4.04 -5.62 27.30
C PRO A 115 5.53 -5.95 27.51
N ALA A 116 6.04 -5.59 28.68
CA ALA A 116 7.38 -6.01 29.10
C ALA A 116 7.41 -7.51 29.40
N GLY A 117 8.52 -8.16 29.06
CA GLY A 117 8.76 -9.55 29.43
C GLY A 117 9.19 -9.69 30.89
N ARG A 118 9.31 -10.95 31.34
CA ARG A 118 9.77 -11.27 32.71
C ARG A 118 11.15 -10.72 33.05
N LYS A 119 12.01 -10.48 32.05
CA LYS A 119 13.34 -9.89 32.20
C LYS A 119 13.28 -8.40 31.85
N ALA A 120 13.88 -7.57 32.70
CA ALA A 120 13.94 -6.11 32.49
C ALA A 120 14.49 -5.76 31.10
N GLY A 121 13.81 -4.85 30.41
CA GLY A 121 14.19 -4.38 29.06
C GLY A 121 13.87 -5.34 27.91
N VAL A 122 13.38 -6.56 28.17
CA VAL A 122 12.98 -7.50 27.12
C VAL A 122 11.53 -7.26 26.72
N VAL A 123 11.29 -7.21 25.41
CA VAL A 123 9.94 -7.21 24.82
C VAL A 123 9.80 -8.50 24.01
N PRO A 124 9.10 -9.54 24.52
CA PRO A 124 9.06 -10.85 23.87
C PRO A 124 8.60 -10.80 22.41
N ALA A 125 7.54 -10.03 22.11
CA ALA A 125 7.00 -9.89 20.76
C ALA A 125 7.99 -9.22 19.79
N LEU A 126 8.89 -8.36 20.29
CA LEU A 126 9.82 -7.58 19.46
C LEU A 126 11.25 -8.11 19.45
N ARG A 127 11.48 -9.35 19.87
CA ARG A 127 12.83 -9.95 19.76
C ARG A 127 13.24 -10.09 18.28
N PRO A 128 14.51 -9.83 17.94
CA PRO A 128 15.63 -9.54 18.86
C PRO A 128 15.80 -8.05 19.22
N TYR A 129 15.07 -7.13 18.59
CA TYR A 129 15.34 -5.69 18.65
C TYR A 129 14.83 -4.99 19.93
N GLY A 130 13.73 -5.47 20.50
CA GLY A 130 13.15 -4.88 21.71
C GLY A 130 12.60 -3.47 21.48
N ARG A 131 12.94 -2.50 22.33
CA ARG A 131 12.42 -1.12 22.22
C ARG A 131 13.16 -0.25 21.21
N ARG A 132 14.34 -0.68 20.73
CA ARG A 132 15.14 0.09 19.78
C ARG A 132 14.95 -0.48 18.37
N PRO A 133 14.59 0.33 17.37
CA PRO A 133 14.43 -0.17 16.02
C PRO A 133 15.79 -0.60 15.44
N PRO A 134 15.83 -1.61 14.57
CA PRO A 134 16.99 -1.84 13.73
C PRO A 134 17.21 -0.68 12.76
N LYS A 135 18.37 -0.67 12.10
CA LYS A 135 18.55 0.14 10.89
C LYS A 135 17.61 -0.36 9.79
N PRO A 136 17.20 0.52 8.85
CA PRO A 136 16.41 0.10 7.70
C PRO A 136 17.02 -1.10 6.98
N ALA A 137 16.15 -2.03 6.61
CA ALA A 137 16.46 -3.22 5.83
C ALA A 137 17.15 -2.81 4.52
N ARG A 138 18.19 -3.56 4.17
CA ARG A 138 18.89 -3.42 2.90
C ARG A 138 18.16 -4.23 1.82
N PRO A 139 18.21 -3.79 0.55
CA PRO A 139 17.74 -4.60 -0.58
C PRO A 139 18.40 -6.00 -0.58
N PHE A 140 17.65 -7.03 -0.95
CA PHE A 140 18.12 -8.43 -0.96
C PHE A 140 18.66 -8.89 -2.33
N GLY A 141 18.37 -8.13 -3.39
CA GLY A 141 18.79 -8.34 -4.77
C GLY A 141 18.02 -7.39 -5.70
N THR A 142 18.44 -7.27 -6.97
CA THR A 142 17.92 -6.29 -7.94
C THR A 142 17.58 -6.91 -9.30
N GLY A 143 17.25 -8.20 -9.37
CA GLY A 143 17.08 -8.94 -10.62
C GLY A 143 15.63 -9.24 -11.02
N GLY A 144 14.69 -9.21 -10.07
CA GLY A 144 13.28 -9.48 -10.35
C GLY A 144 12.55 -8.31 -10.99
N ASP A 145 11.77 -8.59 -12.04
CA ASP A 145 10.86 -7.62 -12.66
C ASP A 145 9.70 -7.29 -11.70
N PRO A 146 9.59 -6.04 -11.20
CA PRO A 146 8.51 -5.60 -10.32
C PRO A 146 7.11 -5.82 -10.91
N ASP A 147 6.94 -5.62 -12.21
CA ASP A 147 5.64 -5.65 -12.86
C ASP A 147 5.20 -7.08 -13.11
N ALA A 148 6.11 -7.97 -13.51
CA ALA A 148 5.84 -9.40 -13.59
C ALA A 148 5.51 -10.00 -12.22
N ALA A 149 6.18 -9.55 -11.16
CA ALA A 149 5.87 -9.99 -9.79
C ALA A 149 4.49 -9.50 -9.34
N ALA A 150 4.16 -8.23 -9.62
CA ALA A 150 2.85 -7.65 -9.35
C ALA A 150 1.73 -8.39 -10.09
N ALA A 151 1.91 -8.71 -11.38
CA ALA A 151 0.95 -9.49 -12.16
C ALA A 151 0.71 -10.88 -11.58
N ARG A 152 1.77 -11.60 -11.16
CA ARG A 152 1.63 -12.91 -10.51
C ARG A 152 0.87 -12.83 -9.19
N VAL A 153 1.17 -11.81 -8.36
CA VAL A 153 0.48 -11.60 -7.08
C VAL A 153 -0.99 -11.24 -7.32
N ALA A 154 -1.27 -10.32 -8.24
CA ALA A 154 -2.63 -9.91 -8.61
C ALA A 154 -3.48 -11.10 -9.08
N ARG A 155 -2.90 -11.93 -9.96
CA ARG A 155 -3.52 -13.18 -10.44
C ARG A 155 -3.89 -14.09 -9.28
N ALA A 156 -2.95 -14.31 -8.34
CA ALA A 156 -3.18 -15.19 -7.19
C ALA A 156 -4.28 -14.66 -6.26
N LEU A 157 -4.31 -13.35 -5.98
CA LEU A 157 -5.34 -12.72 -5.15
C LEU A 157 -6.75 -12.92 -5.72
N VAL A 158 -6.90 -12.81 -7.05
CA VAL A 158 -8.18 -13.03 -7.73
C VAL A 158 -8.51 -14.52 -7.82
N ALA A 159 -7.56 -15.36 -8.27
CA ALA A 159 -7.79 -16.79 -8.49
C ALA A 159 -8.13 -17.55 -7.20
N HIS A 160 -7.56 -17.15 -6.07
CA HIS A 160 -7.84 -17.75 -4.77
C HIS A 160 -9.05 -17.14 -4.06
N GLY A 161 -9.72 -16.15 -4.66
CA GLY A 161 -10.85 -15.45 -4.06
C GLY A 161 -10.50 -14.68 -2.79
N THR A 162 -9.24 -14.23 -2.67
CA THR A 162 -8.78 -13.42 -1.53
C THR A 162 -9.49 -12.08 -1.51
N LEU A 163 -9.59 -11.43 -2.67
CA LEU A 163 -10.33 -10.17 -2.81
C LEU A 163 -11.81 -10.45 -3.05
N ARG A 164 -12.69 -9.76 -2.33
CA ARG A 164 -14.13 -9.82 -2.60
C ARG A 164 -14.51 -8.83 -3.69
N ARG A 165 -15.29 -9.31 -4.67
CA ARG A 165 -15.82 -8.52 -5.80
C ARG A 165 -14.75 -7.66 -6.50
N PRO A 166 -13.55 -8.19 -6.79
CA PRO A 166 -12.44 -7.37 -7.25
C PRO A 166 -12.79 -6.63 -8.54
N ARG A 167 -12.36 -5.38 -8.65
CA ARG A 167 -12.43 -4.55 -9.86
C ARG A 167 -11.04 -4.03 -10.19
N VAL A 168 -10.68 -3.96 -11.46
CA VAL A 168 -9.46 -3.28 -11.88
C VAL A 168 -9.73 -1.78 -11.95
N ALA A 169 -8.77 -0.99 -11.48
CA ALA A 169 -8.76 0.45 -11.58
C ALA A 169 -7.43 0.96 -12.17
N LEU A 170 -7.48 2.16 -12.74
CA LEU A 170 -6.35 2.92 -13.25
C LEU A 170 -6.31 4.27 -12.54
N VAL A 171 -5.18 4.56 -11.91
CA VAL A 171 -5.00 5.72 -11.02
C VAL A 171 -3.98 6.68 -11.62
N PRO A 172 -4.29 8.00 -11.69
CA PRO A 172 -3.32 9.01 -12.07
C PRO A 172 -2.35 9.26 -10.90
N ALA A 173 -1.29 8.44 -10.83
CA ALA A 173 -0.21 8.58 -9.87
C ALA A 173 1.14 8.59 -10.60
N ALA A 174 2.14 9.27 -10.06
CA ALA A 174 3.48 9.28 -10.66
C ALA A 174 4.17 7.90 -10.60
N ARG A 175 3.76 7.04 -9.66
CA ARG A 175 4.33 5.72 -9.37
C ARG A 175 3.34 4.86 -8.60
N SER A 176 3.60 3.55 -8.50
CA SER A 176 2.68 2.62 -7.83
C SER A 176 2.51 2.94 -6.35
N ALA A 177 3.59 3.31 -5.65
CA ALA A 177 3.53 3.66 -4.23
C ALA A 177 2.59 4.82 -3.90
N GLY A 178 2.37 5.74 -4.84
CA GLY A 178 1.52 6.92 -4.66
C GLY A 178 0.02 6.65 -4.85
N ILE A 179 -0.37 5.45 -5.26
CA ILE A 179 -1.78 5.11 -5.51
C ILE A 179 -2.68 5.43 -4.30
N PRO A 180 -2.38 4.99 -3.06
CA PRO A 180 -3.27 5.21 -1.93
C PRO A 180 -3.48 6.70 -1.63
N ALA A 181 -2.41 7.50 -1.68
CA ALA A 181 -2.49 8.94 -1.46
C ALA A 181 -3.25 9.66 -2.59
N ALA A 182 -3.04 9.26 -3.85
CA ALA A 182 -3.66 9.88 -5.03
C ALA A 182 -5.19 9.74 -5.04
N ILE A 183 -5.72 8.64 -4.50
CA ILE A 183 -7.17 8.39 -4.44
C ILE A 183 -7.77 8.75 -3.08
N GLY A 184 -6.95 9.20 -2.12
CA GLY A 184 -7.40 9.47 -0.74
C GLY A 184 -7.92 8.23 -0.02
N TRP A 185 -7.23 7.09 -0.21
CA TRP A 185 -7.55 5.84 0.46
C TRP A 185 -7.44 5.97 1.98
N THR A 186 -8.45 5.44 2.68
CA THR A 186 -8.70 5.68 4.10
C THR A 186 -8.26 4.56 5.01
N GLY A 187 -7.78 3.43 4.48
CA GLY A 187 -7.47 2.25 5.29
C GLY A 187 -6.42 2.48 6.38
N THR A 188 -5.63 3.56 6.31
CA THR A 188 -4.70 3.94 7.38
C THR A 188 -5.30 4.88 8.44
N LEU A 189 -6.51 5.44 8.24
CA LEU A 189 -7.07 6.48 9.13
C LEU A 189 -7.29 6.02 10.56
N ALA A 190 -7.64 4.75 10.78
CA ALA A 190 -7.81 4.17 12.11
C ALA A 190 -6.52 4.28 12.96
N SER A 191 -5.35 4.32 12.31
CA SER A 191 -4.05 4.46 12.99
C SER A 191 -3.76 5.88 13.49
N GLY A 192 -4.49 6.89 13.03
CA GLY A 192 -4.24 8.31 13.33
C GLY A 192 -2.94 8.87 12.76
N ALA A 193 -2.19 8.10 11.97
CA ALA A 193 -0.93 8.56 11.36
C ALA A 193 -1.16 9.42 10.11
N GLU A 194 -0.29 10.40 9.94
CA GLU A 194 -0.32 11.35 8.81
C GLU A 194 -0.07 10.61 7.48
N THR A 195 -0.91 10.88 6.47
CA THR A 195 -0.83 10.27 5.14
C THR A 195 0.56 10.42 4.49
N GLU A 196 1.24 11.54 4.75
CA GLU A 196 2.61 11.81 4.25
C GLU A 196 3.63 10.77 4.74
N GLY A 197 3.49 10.27 5.98
CA GLY A 197 4.37 9.25 6.52
C GLY A 197 4.22 7.92 5.79
N TYR A 198 2.98 7.51 5.50
CA TYR A 198 2.69 6.28 4.77
C TYR A 198 3.23 6.32 3.35
N ASP A 199 2.98 7.41 2.63
CA ASP A 199 3.49 7.60 1.27
C ASP A 199 5.02 7.53 1.22
N SER A 200 5.71 8.18 2.18
CA SER A 200 7.17 8.14 2.27
C SER A 200 7.73 6.72 2.45
N VAL A 201 7.07 5.90 3.29
CA VAL A 201 7.50 4.50 3.51
C VAL A 201 7.24 3.65 2.26
N LEU A 202 6.06 3.76 1.65
CA LEU A 202 5.73 3.02 0.42
C LEU A 202 6.68 3.37 -0.72
N HIS A 203 7.01 4.65 -0.87
CA HIS A 203 8.00 5.11 -1.83
C HIS A 203 9.38 4.48 -1.57
N SER A 204 9.82 4.48 -0.32
CA SER A 204 11.09 3.87 0.07
C SER A 204 11.13 2.37 -0.19
N TRP A 205 10.01 1.66 -0.01
CA TRP A 205 9.92 0.23 -0.36
C TRP A 205 9.86 -0.01 -1.85
N GLU A 206 9.20 0.85 -2.62
CA GLU A 206 9.22 0.77 -4.09
C GLU A 206 10.64 0.95 -4.63
N GLU A 207 11.41 1.90 -4.09
CA GLU A 207 12.80 2.12 -4.49
C GLU A 207 13.76 1.03 -4.02
N ARG A 208 13.64 0.57 -2.75
CA ARG A 208 14.56 -0.43 -2.19
C ARG A 208 14.23 -1.86 -2.62
N PHE A 209 12.97 -2.20 -2.71
CA PHE A 209 12.53 -3.60 -2.89
C PHE A 209 11.78 -3.81 -4.19
N GLY A 210 11.50 -2.76 -4.97
CA GLY A 210 10.70 -2.87 -6.19
C GLY A 210 9.24 -3.17 -5.91
N THR A 211 8.71 -2.79 -4.74
CA THR A 211 7.32 -3.11 -4.41
C THR A 211 6.32 -2.40 -5.30
N ARG A 212 5.18 -3.05 -5.59
CA ARG A 212 4.03 -2.43 -6.25
C ARG A 212 2.80 -2.55 -5.36
N VAL A 213 1.98 -1.50 -5.31
CA VAL A 213 0.62 -1.57 -4.79
C VAL A 213 -0.21 -2.36 -5.79
N VAL A 214 -0.63 -3.57 -5.41
CA VAL A 214 -1.36 -4.48 -6.27
C VAL A 214 -2.86 -4.41 -6.01
N ALA A 215 -3.25 -4.35 -4.75
CA ALA A 215 -4.65 -4.30 -4.38
C ALA A 215 -4.88 -3.45 -3.13
N LEU A 216 -6.07 -2.85 -3.07
CA LEU A 216 -6.63 -2.17 -1.92
C LEU A 216 -7.98 -2.79 -1.60
N GLU A 217 -8.20 -3.09 -0.33
CA GLU A 217 -9.53 -3.25 0.26
C GLU A 217 -9.77 -2.04 1.19
N PRO A 218 -10.97 -1.82 1.75
CA PRO A 218 -11.23 -0.61 2.56
C PRO A 218 -10.21 -0.36 3.67
N ASP A 219 -9.72 -1.43 4.29
CA ASP A 219 -8.78 -1.43 5.42
C ASP A 219 -7.52 -2.28 5.19
N VAL A 220 -7.36 -2.87 3.99
CA VAL A 220 -6.23 -3.75 3.66
C VAL A 220 -5.42 -3.24 2.48
N LEU A 221 -4.10 -3.16 2.65
CA LEU A 221 -3.13 -2.85 1.59
C LEU A 221 -2.36 -4.10 1.19
N HIS A 222 -2.37 -4.44 -0.10
CA HIS A 222 -1.57 -5.53 -0.66
C HIS A 222 -0.45 -5.01 -1.56
N LEU A 223 0.79 -5.37 -1.24
CA LEU A 223 1.97 -5.08 -2.05
C LEU A 223 2.56 -6.37 -2.64
N SER A 224 3.01 -6.33 -3.88
CA SER A 224 3.95 -7.33 -4.38
C SER A 224 5.39 -6.92 -4.09
N VAL A 225 6.26 -7.88 -3.80
CA VAL A 225 7.71 -7.72 -3.82
C VAL A 225 8.33 -8.68 -4.85
N PRO A 226 9.15 -8.22 -5.81
CA PRO A 226 9.77 -9.08 -6.82
C PRO A 226 10.72 -10.11 -6.21
N GLU A 227 11.51 -9.71 -5.23
CA GLU A 227 12.48 -10.57 -4.56
C GLU A 227 12.23 -10.61 -3.05
N PRO A 228 11.53 -11.63 -2.54
CA PRO A 228 11.27 -11.75 -1.12
C PRO A 228 12.53 -12.20 -0.38
N PRO A 229 12.65 -11.88 0.93
CA PRO A 229 13.76 -12.37 1.74
C PRO A 229 13.76 -13.90 1.73
N ARG A 230 14.94 -14.51 1.58
CA ARG A 230 15.09 -15.98 1.49
C ARG A 230 15.52 -16.63 2.80
N THR A 231 15.91 -15.80 3.78
CA THR A 231 16.36 -16.27 5.10
C THR A 231 15.71 -15.44 6.20
N ALA A 232 15.59 -16.02 7.40
CA ALA A 232 15.09 -15.30 8.57
C ALA A 232 15.94 -14.05 8.91
N ALA A 233 17.26 -14.11 8.66
CA ALA A 233 18.16 -12.97 8.89
C ALA A 233 17.87 -11.79 7.94
N GLN A 234 17.49 -12.07 6.70
CA GLN A 234 17.03 -11.06 5.74
C GLN A 234 15.61 -10.56 6.08
N ALA A 235 14.73 -11.47 6.51
CA ALA A 235 13.33 -11.15 6.80
C ALA A 235 13.15 -10.33 8.09
N LEU A 236 13.99 -10.52 9.11
CA LEU A 236 13.86 -9.87 10.42
C LEU A 236 13.89 -8.33 10.35
N PRO A 237 14.82 -7.68 9.63
CA PRO A 237 14.79 -6.23 9.45
C PRO A 237 13.52 -5.74 8.74
N VAL A 238 13.03 -6.47 7.72
CA VAL A 238 11.78 -6.13 7.01
C VAL A 238 10.58 -6.26 7.94
N ALA A 239 10.52 -7.34 8.73
CA ALA A 239 9.50 -7.54 9.74
C ALA A 239 9.45 -6.38 10.74
N ALA A 240 10.61 -5.82 11.09
CA ALA A 240 10.66 -4.67 11.97
C ALA A 240 10.08 -3.40 11.32
N GLU A 241 10.36 -3.16 10.03
CA GLU A 241 9.74 -2.07 9.28
C GLU A 241 8.22 -2.28 9.13
N HIS A 242 7.79 -3.50 8.83
CA HIS A 242 6.36 -3.85 8.72
C HIS A 242 5.62 -3.64 10.03
N TYR A 243 6.22 -4.03 11.16
CA TYR A 243 5.62 -3.78 12.48
C TYR A 243 5.53 -2.29 12.80
N ALA A 244 6.54 -1.50 12.43
CA ALA A 244 6.48 -0.04 12.59
C ALA A 244 5.40 0.60 11.72
N PHE A 245 5.21 0.08 10.50
CA PHE A 245 4.20 0.57 9.54
C PHE A 245 2.77 0.14 9.89
N CYS A 246 2.62 -1.11 10.33
CA CYS A 246 1.35 -1.75 10.66
C CYS A 246 1.58 -2.76 11.80
N PRO A 247 1.40 -2.37 13.08
CA PRO A 247 1.70 -3.24 14.21
C PRO A 247 0.76 -4.46 14.30
N SER A 248 -0.41 -4.41 13.64
CA SER A 248 -1.40 -5.50 13.60
C SER A 248 -0.83 -6.80 13.06
N VAL A 249 0.12 -6.74 12.12
CA VAL A 249 0.77 -7.95 11.55
C VAL A 249 1.46 -8.82 12.60
N VAL A 250 1.90 -8.21 13.71
CA VAL A 250 2.44 -8.91 14.87
C VAL A 250 1.38 -9.06 15.97
N ARG A 251 0.72 -7.98 16.39
CA ARG A 251 -0.15 -7.99 17.58
C ARG A 251 -1.36 -8.91 17.42
N GLN A 252 -1.98 -8.87 16.26
CA GLN A 252 -3.18 -9.65 15.94
C GLN A 252 -2.86 -10.83 15.03
N GLY A 253 -1.78 -10.74 14.26
CA GLY A 253 -1.30 -11.81 13.39
C GLY A 253 -0.33 -12.76 14.09
N ALA A 254 0.97 -12.61 13.80
CA ALA A 254 1.97 -13.63 14.09
C ALA A 254 2.37 -13.76 15.57
N GLY A 255 1.99 -12.82 16.45
CA GLY A 255 2.34 -12.78 17.87
C GLY A 255 3.80 -12.42 18.20
N SER A 256 4.72 -12.54 17.23
CA SER A 256 6.11 -12.06 17.38
C SER A 256 6.75 -11.71 16.04
N LEU A 257 7.74 -10.81 16.08
CA LEU A 257 8.54 -10.42 14.91
C LEU A 257 9.25 -11.61 14.26
N ALA A 258 9.85 -12.49 15.07
CA ALA A 258 10.58 -13.64 14.56
C ALA A 258 9.64 -14.60 13.80
N ARG A 259 8.46 -14.87 14.35
CA ARG A 259 7.45 -15.70 13.70
C ARG A 259 6.91 -15.06 12.42
N TYR A 260 6.64 -13.75 12.45
CA TYR A 260 6.22 -13.01 11.26
C TYR A 260 7.27 -13.09 10.13
N ALA A 261 8.54 -12.84 10.46
CA ALA A 261 9.65 -12.92 9.50
C ALA A 261 9.76 -14.31 8.86
N GLN A 262 9.63 -15.37 9.65
CA GLN A 262 9.77 -16.74 9.19
C GLN A 262 8.57 -17.24 8.38
N GLU A 263 7.35 -17.04 8.88
CA GLU A 263 6.15 -17.66 8.29
C GLU A 263 5.52 -16.81 7.18
N TRP A 264 5.63 -15.48 7.27
CA TRP A 264 4.88 -14.55 6.43
C TRP A 264 5.73 -13.73 5.46
N LEU A 265 7.05 -13.61 5.70
CA LEU A 265 7.94 -12.88 4.79
C LEU A 265 8.88 -13.77 3.99
N THR A 266 9.41 -14.83 4.62
CA THR A 266 10.43 -15.67 3.98
C THR A 266 9.85 -16.40 2.77
N GLY A 267 10.37 -16.09 1.57
CA GLY A 267 9.92 -16.66 0.30
C GLY A 267 8.53 -16.18 -0.17
N ARG A 268 7.97 -15.12 0.43
CA ARG A 268 6.62 -14.63 0.09
C ARG A 268 6.66 -13.33 -0.69
N ASN A 269 6.18 -13.36 -1.94
CA ASN A 269 6.09 -12.18 -2.80
C ASN A 269 4.94 -11.23 -2.47
N LEU A 270 4.06 -11.55 -1.52
CA LEU A 270 2.91 -10.74 -1.13
C LEU A 270 3.12 -10.22 0.29
N TRP A 271 3.06 -8.89 0.45
CA TRP A 271 2.95 -8.23 1.73
C TRP A 271 1.53 -7.71 1.90
N SER A 272 0.93 -7.91 3.07
CA SER A 272 -0.44 -7.47 3.34
C SER A 272 -0.51 -6.85 4.72
N PHE A 273 -1.19 -5.70 4.80
CA PHE A 273 -1.28 -4.87 5.99
C PHE A 273 -2.74 -4.51 6.22
N TRP A 274 -3.20 -4.56 7.47
CA TRP A 274 -4.57 -4.23 7.85
C TRP A 274 -4.58 -3.38 9.13
N TRP A 275 -5.47 -2.40 9.16
CA TRP A 275 -5.66 -1.52 10.30
C TRP A 275 -7.11 -1.59 10.74
N GLU A 276 -7.35 -2.36 11.80
CA GLU A 276 -8.62 -2.40 12.56
C GLU A 276 -8.62 -1.34 13.66
#